data_AF-A0A9P6V327-F1
#
_entry.id   AF-A0A9P6V327-F1
#
_cell.length_a   1.000
_cell.length_b   1.000
_cell.length_c   1.000
_cell.angle_alpha   90.00
_cell.angle_beta   90.00
_cell.angle_gamma   90.00
#
_symmetry.space_group_name_H-M   'P 1'
#
loop_
_entity.id
_entity.type
_entity.pdbx_description
1 polymer ?
#
loop_
_entity_poly.entity_id
_entity_poly.type
_entity_poly.pdbx_seq_one_letter_code
_entity_poly.pdbx_strand_id
1 'polypeptide(L)'
;MRSAIILLSLAMLVQVHAACATIGIYACPDIGINCAFLSACIQDIGSVCVNFPDYLNDDMNFFKGHGNGRTQVQFYEHSDCKGSKLKSGHNRDVPSEDNWYYAPWAKGASSVRMNYYISPY
;
A
#
# COMPACT_ATOMS: atom_id res chain seq x y z
N MET A 1 3.08 -33.83 -54.17
CA MET A 1 2.87 -32.51 -53.55
C MET A 1 2.38 -32.72 -52.12
N ARG A 2 3.17 -32.38 -51.10
CA ARG A 2 2.64 -32.09 -49.76
C ARG A 2 3.40 -30.87 -49.25
N SER A 3 2.78 -29.72 -49.46
CA SER A 3 3.21 -28.44 -48.92
C SER A 3 2.95 -28.46 -47.42
N ALA A 4 3.96 -28.15 -46.60
CA ALA A 4 3.77 -27.89 -45.18
C ALA A 4 3.35 -26.42 -45.01
N ILE A 5 2.20 -26.20 -44.36
CA ILE A 5 1.71 -24.87 -43.98
C ILE A 5 2.35 -24.52 -42.64
N ILE A 6 3.14 -23.45 -42.61
CA ILE A 6 3.67 -22.88 -41.37
C ILE A 6 2.58 -21.97 -40.79
N LEU A 7 1.92 -22.42 -39.73
CA LEU A 7 1.00 -21.60 -38.95
C LEU A 7 1.82 -20.76 -37.96
N LEU A 8 2.26 -19.57 -38.37
CA LEU A 8 2.80 -18.56 -37.45
C LEU A 8 1.63 -17.94 -36.70
N SER A 9 1.25 -18.54 -35.58
CA SER A 9 0.33 -17.95 -34.61
C SER A 9 0.98 -16.68 -34.06
N LEU A 10 0.63 -15.53 -34.64
CA LEU A 10 0.96 -14.22 -34.09
C LEU A 10 0.20 -14.08 -32.77
N ALA A 11 0.79 -14.57 -31.68
CA ALA A 11 0.29 -14.35 -30.35
C ALA A 11 0.33 -12.83 -30.09
N MET A 12 -0.82 -12.18 -30.19
CA MET A 12 -0.97 -10.80 -29.73
C MET A 12 -0.61 -10.79 -28.25
N LEU A 13 0.55 -10.23 -27.94
CA LEU A 13 0.93 -9.79 -26.60
C LEU A 13 -0.03 -8.66 -26.23
N VAL A 14 -1.17 -8.99 -25.64
CA VAL A 14 -2.02 -8.00 -24.97
C VAL A 14 -1.21 -7.49 -23.79
N GLN A 15 -0.49 -6.39 -23.98
CA GLN A 15 0.09 -5.62 -22.88
C GLN A 15 -1.07 -4.95 -22.13
N VAL A 16 -1.72 -5.73 -21.26
CA VAL A 16 -2.63 -5.19 -20.24
C VAL A 16 -1.75 -4.34 -19.34
N HIS A 17 -1.71 -3.03 -19.59
CA HIS A 17 -1.21 -2.09 -18.60
C HIS A 17 -2.25 -2.09 -17.49
N ALA A 18 -2.13 -3.05 -16.58
CA ALA A 18 -2.92 -3.06 -15.37
C ALA A 18 -2.74 -1.68 -14.73
N ALA A 19 -3.83 -0.91 -14.68
CA ALA A 19 -3.82 0.42 -14.13
C ALA A 19 -3.38 0.29 -12.66
N CYS A 20 -2.17 0.77 -12.36
CA CYS A 20 -1.64 0.69 -11.03
C CYS A 20 -2.23 1.81 -10.17
N ALA A 21 -2.94 1.44 -9.11
CA ALA A 21 -3.27 2.38 -8.06
C ALA A 21 -2.01 2.62 -7.24
N THR A 22 -1.41 3.81 -7.40
CA THR A 22 -0.33 4.24 -6.49
C THR A 22 -0.97 4.65 -5.18
N ILE A 23 -0.63 3.93 -4.12
CA ILE A 23 -1.12 4.21 -2.78
C ILE A 23 0.07 4.66 -1.97
N GLY A 24 -0.06 5.83 -1.36
CA GLY A 24 0.96 6.40 -0.51
C GLY A 24 0.45 6.59 0.91
N ILE A 25 1.34 6.42 1.89
CA ILE A 25 1.17 7.05 3.19
C ILE A 25 2.39 7.90 3.50
N TYR A 26 2.17 9.09 4.01
CA TYR A 26 3.18 9.83 4.75
C TYR A 26 3.12 9.37 6.20
N ALA A 27 4.21 8.84 6.73
CA ALA A 27 4.32 8.46 8.13
C ALA A 27 5.37 9.35 8.81
N CYS A 28 5.04 9.88 9.99
CA CYS A 28 5.90 10.81 10.71
C CYS A 28 5.83 10.58 12.23
N PRO A 29 6.89 10.93 12.97
CA PRO A 29 6.85 10.98 14.42
C PRO A 29 6.02 12.18 14.93
N ASP A 30 6.03 13.28 14.18
CA ASP A 30 5.25 14.51 14.43
C ASP A 30 4.73 15.09 13.09
N ILE A 31 3.64 15.86 13.12
CA ILE A 31 2.96 16.38 11.93
C ILE A 31 3.91 17.21 11.06
N GLY A 32 4.23 16.72 9.86
CA GLY A 32 5.03 17.44 8.87
C GLY A 32 6.54 17.48 9.14
N ILE A 33 7.04 16.73 10.14
CA ILE A 33 8.47 16.71 10.50
C ILE A 33 9.04 15.30 10.31
N ASN A 34 10.20 15.17 9.66
CA ASN A 34 10.91 13.91 9.44
C ASN A 34 10.02 12.78 8.89
N CYS A 35 9.15 13.12 7.96
CA CYS A 35 8.20 12.20 7.36
C CYS A 35 8.87 11.28 6.33
N ALA A 36 8.49 10.00 6.29
CA ALA A 36 8.75 9.14 5.14
C ALA A 36 7.50 9.01 4.28
N PHE A 37 7.66 9.15 2.98
CA PHE A 37 6.63 8.76 2.03
C PHE A 37 6.82 7.28 1.68
N LEU A 38 5.86 6.46 2.12
CA LEU A 38 5.79 5.05 1.77
C LEU A 38 4.76 4.87 0.67
N SER A 39 5.21 4.60 -0.55
CA SER A 39 4.32 4.31 -1.68
C SER A 39 4.49 2.90 -2.18
N ALA A 40 3.38 2.31 -2.60
CA ALA A 40 3.38 1.07 -3.32
C ALA A 40 2.46 1.16 -4.54
N CYS A 41 2.87 0.44 -5.59
CA CYS A 41 2.06 0.25 -6.77
C CYS A 41 1.27 -1.05 -6.62
N ILE A 42 -0.06 -0.97 -6.52
CA ILE A 42 -0.93 -2.15 -6.46
C ILE A 42 -1.66 -2.27 -7.80
N GLN A 43 -1.34 -3.34 -8.53
CA GLN A 43 -2.08 -3.77 -9.72
C GLN A 43 -3.28 -4.58 -9.22
N ASP A 44 -4.51 -4.08 -9.45
CA ASP A 44 -5.78 -4.69 -9.03
C ASP A 44 -6.09 -4.70 -7.51
N ILE A 45 -7.02 -5.57 -7.07
CA ILE A 45 -7.34 -5.81 -5.65
C ILE A 45 -6.18 -6.58 -5.03
N GLY A 46 -5.51 -5.98 -4.07
CA GLY A 46 -4.27 -6.53 -3.56
C GLY A 46 -3.83 -5.94 -2.23
N SER A 47 -2.79 -6.57 -1.68
CA SER A 47 -2.18 -6.21 -0.40
C SER A 47 -0.68 -6.12 -0.60
N VAL A 48 -0.10 -4.98 -0.23
CA VAL A 48 1.34 -4.77 -0.27
C VAL A 48 1.84 -4.44 1.12
N CYS A 49 2.99 -5.00 1.49
CA CYS A 49 3.67 -4.66 2.72
C CYS A 49 4.85 -3.72 2.42
N VAL A 50 4.97 -2.66 3.19
CA VAL A 50 6.09 -1.72 3.11
C VAL A 50 6.71 -1.58 4.50
N ASN A 51 8.03 -1.75 4.58
CA ASN A 51 8.78 -1.57 5.81
C ASN A 51 9.03 -0.07 6.05
N PHE A 52 8.94 0.36 7.30
CA PHE A 52 9.39 1.69 7.66
C PHE A 52 10.92 1.77 7.56
N PRO A 53 11.47 2.93 7.19
CA PRO A 53 12.89 3.18 7.38
C PRO A 53 13.22 3.18 8.88
N ASP A 54 14.45 2.80 9.23
CA ASP A 54 14.87 2.57 10.62
C ASP A 54 14.61 3.75 11.56
N TYR A 55 14.68 4.99 11.05
CA TYR A 55 14.45 6.20 11.83
C TYR A 55 12.97 6.47 12.19
N LEU A 56 12.03 5.74 11.57
CA LEU A 56 10.60 5.80 11.90
C LEU A 56 10.12 4.61 12.73
N ASN A 57 10.92 3.56 12.83
CA ASN A 57 10.60 2.43 13.70
C ASN A 57 10.40 2.94 15.13
N ASP A 58 9.38 2.43 15.80
CA ASP A 58 9.03 2.75 17.18
C ASP A 58 8.56 4.19 17.49
N ASP A 59 8.75 5.15 16.58
CA ASP A 59 8.47 6.57 16.84
C ASP A 59 7.32 7.15 16.02
N MET A 60 6.72 6.39 15.10
CA MET A 60 5.58 6.85 14.30
C MET A 60 4.35 7.16 15.17
N ASN A 61 3.82 8.38 15.05
CA ASN A 61 2.59 8.80 15.74
C ASN A 61 1.56 9.44 14.80
N PHE A 62 1.94 9.83 13.59
CA PHE A 62 1.05 10.44 12.62
C PHE A 62 1.18 9.76 11.27
N PHE A 63 0.05 9.59 10.59
CA PHE A 63 0.06 9.24 9.18
C PHE A 63 -0.94 10.07 8.40
N LYS A 64 -0.64 10.27 7.12
CA LYS A 64 -1.52 10.90 6.14
C LYS A 64 -1.54 10.00 4.92
N GLY A 65 -2.69 9.42 4.61
CA GLY A 65 -2.80 8.57 3.45
C GLY A 65 -3.19 9.35 2.21
N HIS A 66 -2.55 9.01 1.09
CA HIS A 66 -2.89 9.50 -0.23
C HIS A 66 -3.52 8.35 -0.99
N GLY A 67 -4.85 8.28 -0.94
CA GLY A 67 -5.65 7.23 -1.56
C GLY A 67 -7.00 7.78 -1.99
N ASN A 68 -7.72 7.06 -2.84
CA ASN A 68 -9.01 7.53 -3.37
C ASN A 68 -10.20 7.05 -2.51
N GLY A 69 -10.03 7.00 -1.17
CA GLY A 69 -11.03 6.48 -0.22
C GLY A 69 -11.15 4.94 -0.19
N ARG A 70 -10.27 4.24 -0.91
CA ARG A 70 -10.34 2.80 -1.21
C ARG A 70 -9.16 2.00 -0.66
N THR A 71 -8.51 2.53 0.36
CA THR A 71 -7.27 1.98 0.91
C THR A 71 -7.45 1.73 2.40
N GLN A 72 -7.13 0.52 2.84
CA GLN A 72 -7.03 0.19 4.26
C GLN A 72 -5.56 -0.01 4.65
N VAL A 73 -5.16 0.58 5.76
CA VAL A 73 -3.80 0.46 6.30
C VAL A 73 -3.81 -0.38 7.58
N GLN A 74 -2.84 -1.28 7.72
CA GLN A 74 -2.66 -2.11 8.91
C GLN A 74 -1.19 -2.08 9.32
N PHE A 75 -0.91 -1.75 10.58
CA PHE A 75 0.45 -1.57 11.08
C PHE A 75 0.89 -2.81 11.88
N TYR A 76 2.16 -3.17 11.76
CA TYR A 76 2.72 -4.40 12.32
C TYR A 76 4.00 -4.12 13.11
N GLU A 77 4.18 -4.86 14.20
CA GLU A 77 5.35 -4.74 15.10
C GLU A 77 6.68 -5.06 14.41
N HIS A 78 6.67 -6.01 13.47
CA HIS A 78 7.89 -6.46 12.79
C HIS A 78 7.89 -6.09 11.31
N SER A 79 9.08 -6.18 10.69
CA SER A 79 9.23 -6.04 9.25
C SER A 79 8.45 -7.13 8.49
N ASP A 80 8.21 -6.85 7.21
CA ASP A 80 7.50 -7.72 6.27
C ASP A 80 6.08 -8.07 6.72
N CYS A 81 5.47 -7.20 7.54
CA CYS A 81 4.13 -7.34 8.08
C CYS A 81 3.95 -8.67 8.84
N LYS A 82 4.98 -9.05 9.59
CA LYS A 82 5.00 -10.20 10.51
C LYS A 82 4.69 -9.76 11.94
N GLY A 83 4.44 -10.73 12.82
CA GLY A 83 4.15 -10.47 14.24
C GLY A 83 2.71 -10.06 14.49
N SER A 84 2.47 -9.44 15.65
CA SER A 84 1.14 -8.99 16.02
C SER A 84 0.77 -7.73 15.24
N LYS A 85 -0.51 -7.65 14.85
CA LYS A 85 -1.06 -6.38 14.35
C LYS A 85 -1.15 -5.42 15.52
N LEU A 86 -0.50 -4.26 15.40
CA LEU A 86 -0.66 -3.20 16.37
C LEU A 86 -2.10 -2.72 16.33
N LYS A 87 -2.74 -2.63 17.51
CA LYS A 87 -4.20 -2.47 17.67
C LYS A 87 -4.75 -1.54 16.60
N SER A 88 -5.37 -2.14 15.58
CA SER A 88 -5.91 -1.39 14.45
C SER A 88 -6.93 -0.44 15.04
N GLY A 89 -6.72 0.87 14.87
CA GLY A 89 -7.78 1.85 15.06
C GLY A 89 -8.85 1.68 13.97
N HIS A 90 -9.54 0.53 13.95
CA HIS A 90 -10.41 0.03 12.88
C HIS A 90 -9.71 -0.17 11.53
N ASN A 91 -10.25 -1.07 10.71
CA ASN A 91 -10.11 -1.01 9.25
C ASN A 91 -10.72 0.34 8.80
N ARG A 92 -10.02 1.45 9.03
CA ARG A 92 -10.47 2.74 8.52
C ARG A 92 -10.08 2.78 7.07
N ASP A 93 -11.08 2.97 6.23
CA ASP A 93 -10.86 3.53 4.92
C ASP A 93 -10.04 4.80 5.14
N VAL A 94 -8.82 4.82 4.61
CA VAL A 94 -8.01 6.03 4.55
C VAL A 94 -8.84 7.03 3.75
N PRO A 95 -9.39 8.07 4.39
CA PRO A 95 -10.24 9.03 3.68
C PRO A 95 -9.40 9.63 2.56
N SER A 96 -10.01 9.92 1.42
CA SER A 96 -9.32 10.50 0.27
C SER A 96 -8.79 11.91 0.49
N GLU A 97 -8.91 12.41 1.71
CA GLU A 97 -8.60 13.77 2.08
C GLU A 97 -7.16 13.85 2.55
N ASP A 98 -6.52 14.95 2.18
CA ASP A 98 -5.11 15.26 2.38
C ASP A 98 -4.81 15.64 3.86
N ASN A 99 -5.45 14.95 4.80
CA ASN A 99 -5.48 15.24 6.24
C ASN A 99 -4.51 14.33 7.02
N TRP A 100 -3.94 14.87 8.10
CA TRP A 100 -3.12 14.12 9.05
C TRP A 100 -3.99 13.43 10.10
N TYR A 101 -3.70 12.16 10.37
CA TYR A 101 -4.36 11.37 11.41
C TYR A 101 -3.37 11.08 12.53
N TYR A 102 -3.74 11.44 13.75
CA TYR A 102 -3.02 11.04 14.94
C TYR A 102 -3.27 9.55 15.21
N ALA A 103 -2.19 8.76 15.20
CA ALA A 103 -2.17 7.32 15.31
C ALA A 103 -1.13 6.85 16.34
N PRO A 104 -1.25 7.23 17.62
CA PRO A 104 -0.33 6.79 18.67
C PRO A 104 -0.36 5.26 18.88
N TRP A 105 -1.40 4.60 18.39
CA TRP A 105 -1.55 3.15 18.38
C TRP A 105 -0.67 2.47 17.32
N ALA A 106 -0.14 3.21 16.35
CA ALA A 106 0.85 2.73 15.38
C ALA A 106 2.29 2.93 15.87
N LYS A 107 2.47 3.51 17.07
CA LYS A 107 3.77 3.55 17.73
C LYS A 107 4.28 2.12 17.98
N GLY A 108 5.54 1.86 17.69
CA GLY A 108 6.09 0.50 17.70
C GLY A 108 5.98 -0.24 16.36
N ALA A 109 5.41 0.39 15.32
CA ALA A 109 5.29 -0.26 14.03
C ALA A 109 6.63 -0.26 13.29
N SER A 110 6.99 -1.40 12.70
CA SER A 110 8.13 -1.54 11.79
C SER A 110 7.70 -1.73 10.33
N SER A 111 6.43 -2.03 10.08
CA SER A 111 5.88 -2.11 8.72
C SER A 111 4.39 -1.78 8.66
N VAL A 112 3.93 -1.46 7.46
CA VAL A 112 2.53 -1.22 7.14
C VAL A 112 2.09 -2.06 5.96
N ARG A 113 0.93 -2.69 6.08
CA ARG A 113 0.23 -3.36 4.99
C ARG A 113 -0.85 -2.43 4.44
N MET A 114 -0.72 -2.07 3.18
CA MET A 114 -1.72 -1.30 2.44
C MET A 114 -2.55 -2.26 1.60
N ASN A 115 -3.87 -2.23 1.79
CA ASN A 115 -4.81 -3.06 1.03
C ASN A 115 -5.66 -2.14 0.15
N TYR A 116 -5.67 -2.42 -1.14
CA TYR A 116 -6.55 -1.76 -2.10
C TYR A 116 -7.72 -2.67 -2.46
N TYR A 117 -8.92 -2.13 -2.40
CA TYR A 117 -10.13 -2.81 -2.87
C TYR A 117 -10.84 -1.90 -3.86
N ILE A 118 -11.30 -2.48 -4.96
CA ILE A 118 -12.22 -1.80 -5.87
C ILE A 118 -13.60 -1.92 -5.21
N SER A 119 -14.05 -0.89 -4.50
CA SER A 119 -15.47 -0.77 -4.18
C SER A 119 -16.22 -0.54 -5.50
N PRO A 120 -17.20 -1.39 -5.87
CA PRO A 120 -18.06 -1.17 -7.03
C PRO A 120 -19.11 -0.08 -6.79
N TYR A 121 -19.18 0.46 -5.57
CA TYR A 121 -20.02 1.60 -5.19
C TYR A 121 -19.31 2.93 -5.45
#